data_AF-A0A661R516-F1
#
_entry.id   AF-A0A661R516-F1
#
_cell.length_a   1.000
_cell.length_b   1.000
_cell.length_c   1.000
_cell.angle_alpha   90.00
_cell.angle_beta   90.00
_cell.angle_gamma   90.00
#
_symmetry.space_group_name_H-M   'P 1'
#
loop_
_entity.id
_entity.type
_entity.pdbx_description
1 polymer ?
#
loop_
_entity_poly.entity_id
_entity_poly.type
_entity_poly.pdbx_seq_one_letter_code
_entity_poly.pdbx_strand_id
1 'polypeptide(L)'
;MQSRPRQVVELDLSTFYSERAKLKDLDRYAAQIREAVSPGAEVIITGAGPVWLYLKVAHLLHGIAARLIYRSPVTGDLMIFDHRPE
;
A
#
# COMPACT_ATOMS: atom_id res chain seq x y z
N MET A 1 -20.68 8.34 18.76
CA MET A 1 -19.79 7.20 18.46
C MET A 1 -18.44 7.79 18.09
N GLN A 2 -17.47 7.79 19.02
CA GLN A 2 -16.17 8.42 18.77
C GLN A 2 -15.33 7.49 17.89
N SER A 3 -14.95 7.97 16.71
CA SER A 3 -14.10 7.26 15.76
C SER A 3 -12.74 7.00 16.40
N ARG A 4 -12.36 5.73 16.59
CA ARG A 4 -10.98 5.37 16.94
C ARG A 4 -10.02 6.04 15.95
N PRO A 5 -8.86 6.56 16.41
CA PRO A 5 -7.85 7.07 15.48
C PRO A 5 -7.47 5.93 14.52
N ARG A 6 -7.75 6.11 13.22
CA ARG A 6 -7.44 5.10 12.21
C ARG A 6 -5.92 5.01 12.06
N GLN A 7 -5.41 3.78 12.09
CA GLN A 7 -3.98 3.49 11.92
C GLN A 7 -3.53 3.98 10.53
N VAL A 8 -2.44 4.75 10.50
CA VAL A 8 -1.71 5.08 9.27
C VAL A 8 -0.56 4.10 9.16
N VAL A 9 -0.46 3.41 8.02
CA VAL A 9 0.59 2.42 7.72
C VAL A 9 1.37 2.92 6.51
N GLU A 10 2.67 3.11 6.67
CA GLU A 10 3.56 3.46 5.57
C GLU A 10 4.32 2.22 5.10
N LEU A 11 4.26 1.94 3.80
CA LEU A 11 4.88 0.80 3.14
C LEU A 11 5.87 1.27 2.08
N ASP A 12 7.16 1.09 2.35
CA ASP A 12 8.20 1.23 1.34
C ASP A 12 8.29 -0.08 0.53
N LEU A 13 7.84 -0.04 -0.74
CA LEU A 13 7.80 -1.23 -1.58
C LEU A 13 9.19 -1.82 -1.87
N SER A 14 10.25 -1.02 -1.76
CA SER A 14 11.62 -1.48 -1.99
C SER A 14 12.11 -2.46 -0.92
N THR A 15 11.44 -2.50 0.24
CA THR A 15 11.82 -3.38 1.36
C THR A 15 11.33 -4.83 1.21
N PHE A 16 10.41 -5.11 0.28
CA PHE A 16 9.85 -6.47 0.09
C PHE A 16 10.71 -7.37 -0.82
N TYR A 17 11.72 -6.79 -1.47
CA TYR A 17 12.65 -7.50 -2.35
C TYR A 17 14.07 -7.00 -2.11
N SER A 18 15.06 -7.70 -2.66
CA SER A 18 16.47 -7.28 -2.55
C SER A 18 16.81 -6.26 -3.63
N GLU A 19 17.37 -6.69 -4.75
CA GLU A 19 17.83 -5.79 -5.81
C GLU A 19 16.71 -5.47 -6.81
N ARG A 20 15.94 -6.49 -7.21
CA ARG A 20 14.86 -6.37 -8.18
C ARG A 20 13.70 -7.27 -7.79
N ALA A 21 12.50 -6.70 -7.77
CA ALA A 21 11.28 -7.47 -7.60
C ALA A 21 11.11 -8.48 -8.75
N LYS A 22 10.71 -9.70 -8.42
CA LYS A 22 10.51 -10.78 -9.40
C LYS A 22 9.05 -11.21 -9.41
N LEU A 23 8.48 -11.37 -10.60
CA LEU A 23 7.09 -11.82 -10.76
C LEU A 23 6.82 -13.18 -10.10
N LYS A 24 7.80 -14.09 -10.08
CA LYS A 24 7.66 -15.39 -9.40
C LYS A 24 7.48 -15.30 -7.88
N ASP A 25 7.87 -14.17 -7.28
CA ASP A 25 7.79 -13.93 -5.85
C ASP A 25 6.55 -13.07 -5.49
N LEU A 26 5.64 -12.84 -6.45
CA LEU A 26 4.48 -11.94 -6.30
C LEU A 26 3.59 -12.32 -5.11
N ASP A 27 3.33 -13.61 -4.94
CA ASP A 27 2.49 -14.11 -3.85
C ASP A 27 3.15 -13.88 -2.48
N ARG A 28 4.49 -13.97 -2.42
CA ARG A 28 5.26 -13.64 -1.21
C ARG A 28 5.09 -12.18 -0.84
N TYR A 29 5.27 -11.28 -1.80
CA TYR A 29 5.08 -9.84 -1.57
C TYR A 29 3.66 -9.53 -1.11
N ALA A 30 2.67 -10.15 -1.74
CA ALA A 30 1.26 -9.97 -1.37
C ALA A 30 0.96 -10.46 0.05
N ALA A 31 1.52 -11.60 0.47
CA ALA A 31 1.36 -12.11 1.83
C ALA A 31 1.96 -11.15 2.87
N GLN A 32 3.19 -10.69 2.66
CA GLN A 32 3.86 -9.75 3.57
C GLN A 32 3.08 -8.44 3.72
N ILE A 33 2.50 -7.93 2.63
CA ILE A 33 1.69 -6.70 2.66
C ILE A 33 0.36 -6.92 3.38
N ARG A 34 -0.29 -8.08 3.19
CA ARG A 34 -1.54 -8.42 3.92
C ARG A 34 -1.32 -8.49 5.42
N GLU A 35 -0.18 -9.01 5.86
CA GLU A 35 0.18 -9.11 7.28
C GLU A 35 0.49 -7.74 7.89
N ALA A 36 1.06 -6.82 7.10
CA ALA A 36 1.42 -5.49 7.57
C ALA A 36 0.25 -4.49 7.65
N VAL A 37 -0.86 -4.74 6.93
CA VAL A 37 -1.97 -3.79 6.83
C VAL A 37 -3.23 -4.32 7.50
N SER A 38 -3.63 -3.66 8.60
CA SER A 38 -4.91 -3.90 9.26
C SER A 38 -6.10 -3.47 8.37
N PRO A 39 -7.24 -4.18 8.42
CA PRO A 39 -8.46 -3.74 7.73
C PRO A 39 -8.88 -2.33 8.14
N GLY A 40 -9.26 -1.51 7.15
CA GLY A 40 -9.70 -0.12 7.33
C GLY A 40 -8.58 0.88 7.63
N ALA A 41 -7.31 0.47 7.56
CA ALA A 41 -6.17 1.36 7.69
C ALA A 41 -6.10 2.40 6.56
N GLU A 42 -5.41 3.50 6.82
CA GLU A 42 -4.93 4.40 5.80
C GLU A 42 -3.53 4.00 5.42
N VAL A 43 -3.31 3.70 4.14
CA VAL A 43 -2.02 3.18 3.68
C VAL A 43 -1.34 4.19 2.78
N ILE A 44 -0.05 4.41 3.04
CA ILE A 44 0.84 5.20 2.19
C ILE A 44 1.84 4.24 1.57
N ILE A 45 1.87 4.14 0.24
CA ILE A 45 2.89 3.36 -0.49
C ILE A 45 3.94 4.29 -1.08
N THR A 46 5.21 3.92 -0.92
CA THR A 46 6.38 4.69 -1.38
C THR A 46 7.48 3.73 -1.85
N GLY A 47 8.69 4.24 -2.03
CA GLY A 47 9.86 3.45 -2.39
C GLY A 47 10.11 3.37 -3.89
N ALA A 48 11.16 2.66 -4.26
CA ALA A 48 11.36 2.22 -5.64
C ALA A 48 10.61 0.91 -5.88
N GLY A 49 10.19 0.66 -7.13
CA GLY A 49 9.56 -0.58 -7.52
C GLY A 49 9.14 -0.57 -8.99
N PRO A 50 8.98 -1.73 -9.62
CA PRO A 50 8.41 -1.78 -10.95
C PRO A 50 6.91 -1.47 -10.90
N VAL A 51 6.38 -0.82 -11.95
CA VAL A 51 4.97 -0.40 -12.05
C VAL A 51 3.99 -1.53 -11.75
N TRP A 52 4.27 -2.75 -12.22
CA TRP A 52 3.40 -3.90 -11.98
C TRP A 52 3.26 -4.26 -10.49
N LEU A 53 4.26 -3.96 -9.65
CA LEU A 53 4.18 -4.22 -8.22
C LEU A 53 3.21 -3.22 -7.57
N TYR A 54 3.31 -1.94 -7.92
CA TYR A 54 2.36 -0.92 -7.45
C TYR A 54 0.92 -1.29 -7.83
N LEU A 55 0.68 -1.73 -9.06
CA LEU A 55 -0.65 -2.16 -9.51
C LEU A 55 -1.17 -3.36 -8.70
N LYS A 56 -0.33 -4.37 -8.46
CA LYS A 56 -0.72 -5.52 -7.65
C LYS A 56 -1.04 -5.12 -6.21
N VAL A 57 -0.22 -4.27 -5.60
CA VAL A 57 -0.39 -3.79 -4.23
C VAL A 57 -1.64 -2.92 -4.10
N ALA A 58 -1.88 -2.01 -5.04
CA ALA A 58 -3.08 -1.20 -5.06
C ALA A 58 -4.35 -2.05 -5.16
N HIS A 59 -4.37 -3.02 -6.08
CA HIS A 59 -5.49 -3.95 -6.23
C HIS A 59 -5.72 -4.79 -4.96
N LEU A 60 -4.64 -5.29 -4.36
CA LEU A 60 -4.69 -6.04 -3.10
C LEU A 60 -5.30 -5.20 -1.96
N LEU A 61 -4.83 -3.96 -1.80
CA LEU A 61 -5.22 -3.08 -0.71
C LEU A 61 -6.60 -2.46 -0.89
N HIS A 62 -7.13 -2.39 -2.11
CA HIS A 62 -8.49 -1.91 -2.39
C HIS A 62 -9.56 -2.68 -1.59
N GLY A 63 -9.34 -3.97 -1.30
CA GLY A 63 -10.24 -4.78 -0.46
C GLY A 63 -9.93 -4.77 1.04
N ILE A 64 -8.91 -4.03 1.49
CA ILE A 64 -8.38 -4.09 2.86
C ILE A 64 -8.33 -2.70 3.50
N ALA A 65 -7.70 -1.74 2.83
CA ALA A 65 -7.49 -0.39 3.32
C ALA A 65 -8.74 0.49 3.11
N ALA A 66 -8.94 1.47 3.99
CA ALA A 66 -9.96 2.50 3.77
C ALA A 66 -9.49 3.55 2.75
N ARG A 67 -8.17 3.81 2.69
CA ARG A 67 -7.53 4.74 1.76
C ARG A 67 -6.17 4.22 1.34
N LEU A 68 -5.78 4.54 0.11
CA LEU A 68 -4.43 4.30 -0.38
C LEU A 68 -3.87 5.57 -1.02
N ILE A 69 -2.69 5.97 -0.57
CA ILE A 69 -1.96 7.15 -1.03
C ILE A 69 -0.62 6.67 -1.60
N TYR A 70 -0.23 7.19 -2.77
CA TYR A 70 1.13 7.09 -3.26
C TYR A 70 1.92 8.32 -2.85
N ARG A 71 3.09 8.13 -2.25
CA ARG A 71 4.00 9.21 -1.87
C ARG A 71 5.27 9.15 -2.71
N SER A 72 5.64 10.27 -3.32
CA SER A 72 6.94 10.42 -3.99
C SER A 72 7.57 11.79 -3.72
N PRO A 73 8.91 11.92 -3.82
CA PRO A 73 9.58 13.22 -3.69
C PRO A 73 9.15 14.25 -4.75
N VAL A 74 8.59 13.80 -5.88
CA VAL A 74 8.24 14.66 -7.02
C VAL A 74 6.80 15.16 -6.91
N THR A 75 5.87 14.28 -6.55
CA THR A 75 4.43 14.58 -6.54
C THR A 75 3.90 14.90 -5.14
N GLY A 76 4.66 14.60 -4.09
CA GLY A 76 4.10 14.51 -2.73
C GLY A 76 3.10 13.37 -2.65
N ASP A 77 2.00 13.60 -1.92
CA ASP A 77 0.94 12.64 -1.70
C ASP A 77 -0.11 12.70 -2.80
N LEU A 78 -0.32 11.57 -3.47
CA LEU A 78 -1.34 11.37 -4.48
C LEU A 78 -2.33 10.30 -3.99
N MET A 79 -3.60 10.67 -3.83
CA MET A 79 -4.64 9.70 -3.50
C MET A 79 -4.86 8.73 -4.67
N ILE A 80 -4.74 7.43 -4.42
CA ILE A 80 -5.08 6.39 -5.40
C ILE A 80 -6.56 6.04 -5.28
N PHE A 81 -7.05 5.80 -4.05
CA PHE A 81 -8.47 5.60 -3.76
C PHE A 81 -8.82 6.02 -2.34
N ASP A 82 -10.08 6.41 -2.15
CA ASP A 82 -10.69 6.68 -0.84
C ASP A 82 -12.08 6.02 -0.78
N HIS A 83 -12.28 5.11 0.16
CA HIS A 83 -13.56 4.44 0.40
C HIS A 83 -14.33 5.03 1.58
N ARG A 84 -13.89 6.16 2.12
CA ARG A 84 -14.60 6.81 3.21
C ARG A 84 -15.91 7.39 2.67
N PRO A 85 -17.07 7.04 3.25
CA PRO A 85 -18.26 7.83 3.07
C PRO A 85 -18.02 9.16 3.80
N GLU A 86 -18.07 10.25 3.06
CA GLU A 86 -18.01 11.61 3.62
C GLU A 86 -19.25 11.91 4.47
#